data_AF-A0A958AKJ8-F1
#
_entry.id   AF-A0A958AKJ8-F1
#
_cell.length_a   1.000
_cell.length_b   1.000
_cell.length_c   1.000
_cell.angle_alpha   90.00
_cell.angle_beta   90.00
_cell.angle_gamma   90.00
#
_symmetry.space_group_name_H-M   'P 1'
#
loop_
_entity.id
_entity.type
_entity.pdbx_description
1 polymer ?
#
loop_
_entity_poly.entity_id
_entity_poly.type
_entity_poly.pdbx_seq_one_letter_code
_entity_poly.pdbx_strand_id
1 'polypeptide(L)'
;ITQAQAAAEAICADVVPVIPIHMTEAWMLVDHEVLLDVIGTTMQPHQLPRLSAQQIEDIADPKARLVETMQTALASRPKRVRRQRSSSELYEPLGRRIALARLAQLPSYQRFVDDLRQALARLRLIG
;
A
#
# COMPACT_ATOMS: atom_id res chain seq x y z
N ILE A 1 -16.54 -25.94 -35.30
CA ILE A 1 -15.72 -25.01 -34.49
C ILE A 1 -15.48 -25.74 -33.17
N THR A 2 -14.46 -26.60 -33.15
CA THR A 2 -14.29 -27.60 -32.09
C THR A 2 -12.78 -27.77 -31.87
N GLN A 3 -12.19 -26.94 -31.01
CA GLN A 3 -10.87 -27.13 -30.39
C GLN A 3 -10.46 -25.94 -29.50
N ALA A 4 -11.03 -24.74 -29.72
CA ALA A 4 -10.61 -23.54 -28.97
C ALA A 4 -11.17 -23.45 -27.53
N GLN A 5 -12.24 -24.19 -27.19
CA GLN A 5 -12.87 -24.12 -25.86
C GLN A 5 -12.27 -25.08 -24.82
N ALA A 6 -11.56 -26.12 -25.25
CA ALA A 6 -10.96 -27.11 -24.34
C ALA A 6 -9.60 -26.66 -23.74
N ALA A 7 -9.01 -25.57 -24.23
CA ALA A 7 -7.76 -25.03 -23.70
C ALA A 7 -7.94 -24.09 -22.49
N ALA A 8 -9.17 -23.72 -22.15
CA ALA A 8 -9.47 -22.83 -21.02
C ALA A 8 -9.64 -23.58 -19.69
N GLU A 9 -9.62 -24.91 -19.70
CA GLU A 9 -10.14 -25.77 -18.62
C GLU A 9 -9.06 -26.34 -17.67
N ALA A 10 -7.92 -25.65 -17.53
CA ALA A 10 -6.91 -26.03 -16.53
C ALA A 10 -6.05 -24.84 -16.03
N ILE A 11 -6.59 -23.63 -15.98
CA ILE A 11 -5.86 -22.52 -15.35
C ILE A 11 -6.20 -22.49 -13.85
N CYS A 12 -5.33 -23.14 -13.07
CA CYS A 12 -5.24 -23.12 -11.61
C CYS A 12 -6.45 -23.73 -10.87
N ALA A 13 -6.41 -25.04 -10.62
CA ALA A 13 -7.42 -25.73 -9.80
C ALA A 13 -7.40 -25.28 -8.31
N ASP A 14 -6.28 -24.71 -7.84
CA ASP A 14 -6.08 -24.29 -6.46
C ASP A 14 -5.88 -22.77 -6.38
N VAL A 15 -6.98 -22.02 -6.29
CA VAL A 15 -6.95 -20.56 -6.07
C VAL A 15 -7.31 -20.26 -4.62
N VAL A 16 -6.41 -19.58 -3.89
CA VAL A 16 -6.67 -19.06 -2.54
C VAL A 16 -6.60 -17.53 -2.57
N PRO A 17 -7.71 -16.81 -2.34
CA PRO A 17 -7.69 -15.36 -2.32
C PRO A 17 -6.94 -14.85 -1.09
N VAL A 18 -6.00 -13.92 -1.29
CA VAL A 18 -5.32 -13.17 -0.24
C VAL A 18 -5.55 -11.69 -0.53
N ILE A 19 -6.44 -11.07 0.24
CA ILE A 19 -6.86 -9.68 0.02
C ILE A 19 -6.52 -8.89 1.27
N PRO A 20 -5.85 -7.73 1.15
CA PRO A 20 -5.66 -6.82 2.27
C PRO A 20 -7.00 -6.46 2.91
N ILE A 21 -7.11 -6.59 4.24
CA ILE A 21 -8.33 -6.24 4.97
C ILE A 21 -8.54 -4.72 5.10
N HIS A 22 -7.46 -3.94 4.97
CA HIS A 22 -7.48 -2.50 4.81
C HIS A 22 -6.88 -2.14 3.44
N MET A 23 -7.17 -0.94 2.96
CA MET A 23 -6.58 -0.45 1.71
C MET A 23 -5.06 -0.33 1.81
N THR A 24 -4.33 -0.65 0.74
CA THR A 24 -2.86 -0.54 0.68
C THR A 24 -2.35 0.87 1.00
N GLU A 25 -3.17 1.90 0.82
CA GLU A 25 -2.86 3.29 1.17
C GLU A 25 -2.67 3.48 2.69
N ALA A 26 -3.32 2.67 3.54
CA ALA A 26 -3.03 2.67 4.97
C ALA A 26 -1.56 2.28 5.23
N TRP A 27 -1.08 1.26 4.52
CA TRP A 27 0.30 0.81 4.59
C TRP A 27 1.29 1.86 4.09
N MET A 28 0.87 2.72 3.16
CA MET A 28 1.71 3.81 2.66
C MET A 28 1.92 4.94 3.67
N LEU A 29 1.04 5.06 4.66
CA LEU A 29 1.09 6.12 5.67
C LEU A 29 2.03 5.79 6.84
N VAL A 30 2.42 4.53 7.03
CA VAL A 30 3.20 4.09 8.21
C VAL A 30 4.66 4.54 8.19
N ASP A 31 5.23 4.70 6.99
CA ASP A 31 6.62 5.11 6.80
C ASP A 31 6.69 6.56 6.36
N HIS A 32 6.40 7.45 7.30
CA HIS A 32 6.26 8.89 7.05
C HIS A 32 7.51 9.53 6.42
N GLU A 33 8.71 9.05 6.76
CA GLU A 33 9.96 9.57 6.21
C GLU A 33 10.11 9.21 4.73
N VAL A 34 9.86 7.95 4.38
CA VAL A 34 9.85 7.50 2.98
C VAL A 34 8.74 8.20 2.20
N LEU A 35 7.56 8.40 2.81
CA LEU A 35 6.45 9.11 2.19
C LEU A 35 6.81 10.53 1.75
N LEU A 36 7.39 11.32 2.66
CA LEU A 36 7.77 12.70 2.33
C LEU A 36 8.90 12.78 1.32
N ASP A 37 9.87 11.86 1.39
CA ASP A 37 10.95 11.79 0.44
C ASP A 37 10.44 11.45 -0.97
N VAL A 38 9.54 10.46 -1.10
CA VAL A 38 8.91 10.10 -2.38
C VAL A 38 8.06 11.25 -2.95
N ILE A 39 7.34 11.97 -2.10
CA ILE A 39 6.61 13.18 -2.50
C ILE A 39 7.58 14.27 -3.03
N GLY A 40 8.83 14.29 -2.54
CA GLY A 40 9.82 15.30 -2.90
C GLY A 40 9.52 16.66 -2.29
N THR A 41 8.91 16.67 -1.11
CA THR A 41 8.68 17.91 -0.36
C THR A 41 9.96 18.41 0.31
N THR A 42 10.02 19.70 0.60
CA THR A 42 11.04 20.29 1.48
C THR A 42 10.58 20.33 2.94
N MET A 43 9.37 19.85 3.24
CA MET A 43 8.88 19.74 4.60
C MET A 43 9.65 18.66 5.36
N GLN A 44 9.98 18.97 6.59
CA GLN A 44 10.62 18.05 7.52
C GLN A 44 9.58 17.13 8.16
N PRO A 45 9.94 15.89 8.52
CA PRO A 45 9.01 14.92 9.11
C PRO A 45 8.27 15.38 10.37
N HIS A 46 8.83 16.33 11.12
CA HIS A 46 8.19 16.86 12.34
C HIS A 46 7.12 17.94 12.05
N GLN A 47 7.03 18.42 10.80
CA GLN A 47 6.07 19.45 10.38
C GLN A 47 4.69 18.87 10.03
N LEU A 48 4.57 17.54 10.00
CA LEU A 48 3.32 16.82 9.82
C LEU A 48 3.12 15.87 11.00
N PRO A 49 1.87 15.68 11.47
CA PRO A 49 1.59 14.78 12.57
C PRO A 49 1.99 13.35 12.19
N ARG A 50 2.87 12.74 12.98
CA ARG A 50 3.16 11.30 12.86
C ARG A 50 1.97 10.52 13.38
N LEU A 51 1.45 9.62 12.56
CA LEU A 51 0.37 8.71 12.94
C LEU A 51 0.97 7.44 13.53
N SER A 52 0.40 6.97 14.63
CA SER A 52 0.69 5.62 15.15
C SER A 52 0.06 4.56 14.26
N ALA A 53 0.53 3.31 14.38
CA ALA A 53 -0.06 2.17 13.67
C ALA A 53 -1.58 2.07 13.92
N GLN A 54 -2.02 2.24 15.17
CA GLN A 54 -3.45 2.22 15.51
C GLN A 54 -4.21 3.35 14.82
N GLN A 55 -3.68 4.59 14.86
CA GLN A 55 -4.32 5.72 14.21
C GLN A 55 -4.45 5.55 12.69
N ILE A 56 -3.53 4.81 12.06
CA ILE A 56 -3.57 4.50 10.63
C ILE A 56 -4.69 3.50 10.32
N GLU A 57 -4.83 2.45 11.12
CA GLU A 57 -5.89 1.44 10.94
C GLU A 57 -7.29 2.03 11.15
N ASP A 58 -7.40 3.02 12.04
CA ASP A 58 -8.66 3.71 12.35
C ASP A 58 -9.08 4.72 11.25
N ILE A 59 -8.25 4.96 10.23
CA ILE A 59 -8.60 5.87 9.13
C ILE A 59 -9.71 5.25 8.29
N ALA A 60 -10.88 5.90 8.29
CA ALA A 60 -12.03 5.46 7.48
C ALA A 60 -11.77 5.46 5.97
N ASP A 61 -11.00 6.43 5.46
CA ASP A 61 -10.59 6.50 4.04
C ASP A 61 -9.07 6.76 3.93
N PRO A 62 -8.24 5.70 3.92
CA PRO A 62 -6.79 5.83 3.82
C PRO A 62 -6.33 6.44 2.49
N LYS A 63 -7.12 6.26 1.42
CA LYS A 63 -6.81 6.83 0.11
C LYS A 63 -6.97 8.34 0.12
N ALA A 64 -8.06 8.85 0.67
CA ALA A 64 -8.25 10.28 0.86
C ALA A 64 -7.16 10.88 1.75
N ARG A 65 -6.79 10.20 2.85
CA ARG A 65 -5.70 10.65 3.73
C ARG A 65 -4.36 10.74 3.01
N LEU A 66 -3.99 9.75 2.19
CA LEU A 66 -2.75 9.78 1.42
C LEU A 66 -2.71 10.97 0.45
N VAL A 67 -3.83 11.24 -0.23
CA VAL A 67 -3.98 12.40 -1.12
C VAL A 67 -3.84 13.72 -0.34
N GLU A 68 -4.49 13.84 0.81
CA GLU A 68 -4.40 15.03 1.68
C GLU A 68 -2.97 15.27 2.17
N THR A 69 -2.28 14.21 2.60
CA THR A 69 -0.86 14.28 3.00
C THR A 69 0.01 14.78 1.85
N MET A 70 -0.18 14.25 0.63
CA MET A 70 0.53 14.72 -0.56
C MET A 70 0.24 16.21 -0.87
N GLN A 71 -1.03 16.62 -0.82
CA GLN A 71 -1.42 18.01 -1.08
C GLN A 71 -0.83 18.98 -0.04
N THR A 72 -0.83 18.58 1.23
CA THR A 72 -0.26 19.36 2.33
C THR A 72 1.25 19.47 2.18
N ALA A 73 1.93 18.34 1.92
CA ALA A 73 3.37 18.29 1.69
C ALA A 73 3.81 19.16 0.51
N LEU A 74 2.97 19.31 -0.53
CA LEU A 74 3.27 20.13 -1.70
C LEU A 74 2.69 21.55 -1.64
N ALA A 75 2.05 21.97 -0.53
CA ALA A 75 1.33 23.24 -0.44
C ALA A 75 2.21 24.47 -0.77
N SER A 76 3.50 24.43 -0.41
CA SER A 76 4.48 25.48 -0.70
C SER A 76 4.96 25.50 -2.16
N ARG A 77 4.67 24.47 -2.96
CA ARG A 77 5.10 24.35 -4.35
C ARG A 77 4.15 25.07 -5.32
N PRO A 78 4.66 25.55 -6.47
CA PRO A 78 3.82 26.17 -7.51
C PRO A 78 2.66 25.26 -7.95
N LYS A 79 1.51 25.86 -8.26
CA LYS A 79 0.27 25.13 -8.66
C LYS A 79 0.49 24.18 -9.84
N ARG A 80 1.39 24.53 -10.77
CA ARG A 80 1.76 23.68 -11.91
C ARG A 80 2.39 22.35 -11.45
N VAL A 81 3.32 22.41 -10.49
CA VAL A 81 3.99 21.22 -9.93
C VAL A 81 2.98 20.36 -9.18
N ARG A 82 2.11 20.97 -8.36
CA ARG A 82 1.06 20.27 -7.61
C ARG A 82 0.10 19.50 -8.51
N ARG A 83 -0.26 20.05 -9.67
CA ARG A 83 -1.18 19.42 -10.64
C ARG A 83 -0.56 18.27 -11.44
N GLN A 84 0.76 18.26 -11.56
CA GLN A 84 1.48 17.20 -12.28
C GLN A 84 1.70 15.95 -11.43
N ARG A 85 1.63 16.06 -10.10
CA ARG A 85 1.79 14.93 -9.18
C ARG A 85 0.44 14.26 -8.93
N SER A 86 0.36 12.98 -9.26
CA SER A 86 -0.77 12.11 -8.93
C SER A 86 -0.41 11.21 -7.75
N SER A 87 -1.39 10.89 -6.89
CA SER A 87 -1.18 9.89 -5.84
C SER A 87 -0.80 8.52 -6.42
N SER A 88 -1.24 8.20 -7.63
CA SER A 88 -0.87 6.97 -8.35
C SER A 88 0.64 6.83 -8.59
N GLU A 89 1.36 7.94 -8.73
CA GLU A 89 2.81 7.95 -8.91
C GLU A 89 3.57 7.60 -7.63
N LEU A 90 2.91 7.62 -6.47
CA LEU A 90 3.53 7.29 -5.20
C LEU A 90 3.62 5.77 -4.99
N TYR A 91 2.77 4.96 -5.61
CA TYR A 91 2.62 3.54 -5.25
C TYR A 91 3.88 2.72 -5.55
N GLU A 92 4.44 2.86 -6.74
CA GLU A 92 5.66 2.14 -7.15
C GLU A 92 6.87 2.48 -6.26
N PRO A 93 7.20 3.77 -6.05
CA PRO A 93 8.36 4.11 -5.23
C PRO A 93 8.14 3.80 -3.74
N LEU A 94 6.92 3.96 -3.22
CA LEU A 94 6.61 3.58 -1.84
C LEU A 94 6.70 2.07 -1.64
N GLY A 95 6.09 1.28 -2.54
CA GLY A 95 6.10 -0.17 -2.45
C GLY A 95 7.52 -0.76 -2.47
N ARG A 96 8.48 -0.08 -3.10
CA ARG A 96 9.89 -0.51 -3.12
C ARG A 96 10.70 -0.07 -1.90
N ARG A 97 10.28 0.97 -1.19
CA ARG A 97 11.13 1.67 -0.21
C ARG A 97 10.62 1.60 1.22
N ILE A 98 9.33 1.37 1.43
CA ILE A 98 8.76 1.22 2.78
C ILE A 98 9.46 0.06 3.50
N ALA A 99 9.93 0.32 4.71
CA ALA A 99 10.55 -0.72 5.52
C ALA A 99 9.50 -1.76 5.97
N LEU A 100 9.77 -3.05 5.72
CA LEU A 100 8.89 -4.14 6.20
C LEU A 100 8.72 -4.11 7.72
N ALA A 101 9.73 -3.67 8.48
CA ALA A 101 9.63 -3.51 9.93
C ALA A 101 8.64 -2.41 10.37
N ARG A 102 8.34 -1.44 9.51
CA ARG A 102 7.26 -0.45 9.74
C ARG A 102 5.90 -1.08 9.45
N LEU A 103 5.78 -1.77 8.32
CA LEU A 103 4.56 -2.51 7.96
C LEU A 103 4.19 -3.56 9.02
N ALA A 104 5.16 -4.25 9.58
CA ALA A 104 4.96 -5.24 10.64
C ALA A 104 4.30 -4.67 11.91
N GLN A 105 4.25 -3.34 12.08
CA GLN A 105 3.55 -2.70 13.20
C GLN A 105 2.05 -2.58 12.98
N LEU A 106 1.57 -2.73 11.74
CA LEU A 106 0.17 -2.63 11.37
C LEU A 106 -0.55 -3.99 11.55
N PRO A 107 -1.61 -4.07 12.38
CA PRO A 107 -2.44 -5.26 12.49
C PRO A 107 -2.95 -5.80 11.15
N SER A 108 -3.32 -4.93 10.21
CA SER A 108 -3.80 -5.34 8.88
C SER A 108 -2.73 -6.01 8.04
N TYR A 109 -1.49 -5.54 8.12
CA TYR A 109 -0.37 -6.15 7.44
C TYR A 109 0.01 -7.50 8.08
N GLN A 110 0.02 -7.59 9.41
CA GLN A 110 0.24 -8.86 10.11
C GLN A 110 -0.79 -9.91 9.66
N ARG A 111 -2.07 -9.53 9.61
CA ARG A 111 -3.15 -10.40 9.13
C ARG A 111 -2.96 -10.82 7.67
N PHE A 112 -2.61 -9.88 6.79
CA PHE A 112 -2.29 -10.20 5.40
C PHE A 112 -1.14 -11.21 5.29
N VAL A 113 -0.08 -11.06 6.07
CA VAL A 113 1.06 -11.99 6.08
C VAL A 113 0.64 -13.37 6.57
N ASP A 114 -0.21 -13.45 7.60
CA ASP A 114 -0.72 -14.72 8.10
C ASP A 114 -1.65 -15.40 7.11
N ASP A 115 -2.55 -14.66 6.46
CA ASP A 115 -3.41 -15.16 5.39
C ASP A 115 -2.58 -15.66 4.21
N LEU A 116 -1.53 -14.92 3.83
CA LEU A 116 -0.59 -15.32 2.78
C LEU A 116 0.14 -16.61 3.15
N ARG A 117 0.66 -16.73 4.38
CA ARG A 117 1.32 -17.96 4.85
C ARG A 117 0.38 -19.15 4.81
N GLN A 118 -0.85 -18.99 5.29
CA GLN A 118 -1.86 -20.05 5.24
C GLN A 118 -2.20 -20.45 3.82
N ALA A 119 -2.31 -19.48 2.89
CA ALA A 119 -2.53 -19.75 1.49
C ALA A 119 -1.37 -20.54 0.87
N LEU A 120 -0.12 -20.11 1.10
CA LEU A 120 1.07 -20.80 0.61
C LEU A 120 1.19 -22.23 1.17
N ALA A 121 0.84 -22.44 2.44
CA ALA A 121 0.82 -23.77 3.07
C ALA A 121 -0.26 -24.68 2.45
N ARG A 122 -1.47 -24.15 2.19
CA ARG A 122 -2.54 -24.90 1.49
C ARG A 122 -2.13 -25.31 0.09
N LEU A 123 -1.39 -24.43 -0.60
CA LEU A 123 -0.80 -24.68 -1.91
C LEU A 123 0.47 -25.56 -1.84
N ARG A 124 0.88 -26.00 -0.65
CA ARG A 124 2.09 -26.81 -0.41
C ARG A 124 3.38 -26.19 -0.94
N LEU A 125 3.44 -24.87 -0.97
CA LEU A 125 4.62 -24.10 -1.39
C LEU A 125 5.59 -23.83 -0.23
N ILE A 126 5.06 -23.89 1.00
CA ILE A 126 5.82 -23.84 2.25
C ILE A 126 5.31 -24.95 3.18
N GLY A 127 6.19 -25.38 4.09
CA GLY A 127 5.89 -26.36 5.14
C GLY A 127 5.24 -25.76 6.36
#